data_AF-A0A8D8CCT2-F1
#
_entry.id   AF-A0A8D8CCT2-F1
#
_cell.length_a   1.000
_cell.length_b   1.000
_cell.length_c   1.000
_cell.angle_alpha   90.00
_cell.angle_beta   90.00
_cell.angle_gamma   90.00
#
_symmetry.space_group_name_H-M   'P 1'
#
loop_
_entity.id
_entity.type
_entity.pdbx_description
1 polymer ?
#
loop_
_entity_poly.entity_id
_entity_poly.type
_entity_poly.pdbx_seq_one_letter_code
_entity_poly.pdbx_strand_id
1 'polypeptide(L)'
;VSTQNLAAGASCRTPGGNPGRCKLVLQCPFVHQLLKDVKTGRDNQYVMSFKCGAESGTKKPLVCCPELASSQQCGSLTMSDNIVGGEETELDEYPWVAALAYSNGRDSKFQCGGSLISDRYVVTAAHCF
;
A
#
# COMPACT_ATOMS: atom_id res chain seq x y z
N VAL A 1 -5.74 -6.66 18.51
CA VAL A 1 -6.34 -5.49 17.83
C VAL A 1 -7.76 -5.87 17.46
N SER A 2 -8.76 -5.19 18.07
CA SER A 2 -10.21 -5.29 17.91
C SER A 2 -10.79 -6.51 17.15
N THR A 3 -11.15 -7.57 17.86
CA THR A 3 -11.99 -8.67 17.33
C THR A 3 -13.45 -8.19 17.22
N GLN A 4 -13.72 -7.28 16.30
CA GLN A 4 -15.11 -6.93 15.96
C GLN A 4 -15.60 -7.97 14.97
N ASN A 5 -16.67 -8.71 15.30
CA ASN A 5 -17.39 -9.52 14.33
C ASN A 5 -18.31 -8.59 13.52
N LEU A 6 -17.75 -8.00 12.47
CA LEU A 6 -18.44 -7.07 11.60
C LEU A 6 -19.28 -7.82 10.56
N ALA A 7 -20.43 -7.24 10.22
CA ALA A 7 -21.24 -7.69 9.10
C ALA A 7 -20.59 -7.27 7.76
N ALA A 8 -20.96 -7.96 6.68
CA ALA A 8 -20.55 -7.56 5.34
C ALA A 8 -21.02 -6.11 5.04
N GLY A 9 -20.12 -5.31 4.48
CA GLY A 9 -20.33 -3.90 4.17
C GLY A 9 -19.98 -2.92 5.30
N ALA A 10 -19.76 -3.38 6.53
CA ALA A 10 -19.43 -2.50 7.65
C ALA A 10 -18.05 -1.85 7.48
N SER A 11 -17.91 -0.61 7.96
CA SER A 11 -16.62 0.09 7.99
C SER A 11 -15.65 -0.58 8.95
N CYS A 12 -14.38 -0.67 8.56
CA CYS A 12 -13.31 -1.30 9.33
C CYS A 12 -11.98 -0.58 9.10
N ARG A 13 -10.96 -0.92 9.89
CA ARG A 13 -9.58 -0.49 9.66
C ARG A 13 -8.70 -1.71 9.40
N THR A 14 -7.83 -1.61 8.40
CA THR A 14 -6.83 -2.64 8.13
C THR A 14 -5.78 -2.68 9.25
N PRO A 15 -4.95 -3.74 9.37
CA PRO A 15 -3.85 -3.79 10.34
C PRO A 15 -2.88 -2.62 10.23
N GLY A 16 -2.69 -2.07 9.02
CA GLY A 16 -1.90 -0.87 8.77
C GLY A 16 -2.62 0.45 9.08
N GLY A 17 -3.84 0.42 9.60
CA GLY A 17 -4.61 1.60 10.01
C GLY A 17 -5.47 2.25 8.92
N ASN A 18 -5.42 1.75 7.69
CA ASN A 18 -6.16 2.32 6.55
C ASN A 18 -7.67 2.05 6.68
N PRO A 19 -8.53 2.99 6.29
CA PRO A 19 -9.98 2.78 6.24
C PRO A 19 -10.33 1.72 5.19
N GLY A 20 -11.40 0.97 5.45
CA GLY A 20 -11.88 -0.06 4.55
C GLY A 20 -13.28 -0.54 4.85
N ARG A 21 -13.73 -1.52 4.07
CA ARG A 21 -15.01 -2.20 4.28
C ARG A 21 -14.84 -3.70 4.41
N CYS A 22 -15.58 -4.27 5.35
CA CYS A 22 -15.63 -5.70 5.59
C CYS A 22 -16.34 -6.39 4.42
N LYS A 23 -15.63 -7.17 3.61
CA LYS A 23 -16.16 -7.86 2.43
C LYS A 23 -15.74 -9.33 2.44
N LEU A 24 -16.43 -10.16 1.64
CA LEU A 24 -15.97 -11.53 1.41
C LEU A 24 -14.57 -11.52 0.81
N VAL A 25 -13.75 -12.50 1.18
CA VAL A 25 -12.37 -12.65 0.68
C VAL A 25 -12.29 -12.54 -0.85
N LEU A 26 -13.23 -13.18 -1.56
CA LEU A 26 -13.30 -13.14 -3.03
C LEU A 26 -13.77 -11.80 -3.61
N GLN A 27 -14.46 -10.98 -2.81
CA GLN A 27 -14.95 -9.66 -3.21
C GLN A 27 -13.97 -8.53 -2.86
N CYS A 28 -12.81 -8.87 -2.30
CA CYS A 28 -11.76 -7.91 -2.01
C CYS A 28 -10.64 -8.03 -3.05
N PRO A 29 -10.46 -7.08 -3.98
CA PRO A 29 -9.41 -7.13 -4.99
C PRO A 29 -8.01 -7.29 -4.40
N PHE A 30 -7.74 -6.58 -3.30
CA PHE A 30 -6.47 -6.62 -2.58
C PHE A 30 -6.15 -8.04 -2.08
N VAL A 31 -7.06 -8.67 -1.32
CA VAL A 31 -6.84 -10.02 -0.80
C VAL A 31 -6.91 -11.09 -1.89
N HIS A 32 -7.76 -10.90 -2.90
CA HIS A 32 -7.83 -11.80 -4.05
C HIS A 32 -6.50 -11.85 -4.82
N GLN A 33 -5.80 -10.72 -4.96
CA GLN A 33 -4.49 -10.67 -5.58
C GLN A 33 -3.43 -11.34 -4.70
N LEU A 34 -3.41 -11.05 -3.39
CA LEU A 34 -2.52 -11.73 -2.45
C LEU A 34 -2.69 -13.26 -2.50
N LEU A 35 -3.94 -13.76 -2.56
CA LEU A 35 -4.20 -15.19 -2.63
C LEU A 35 -3.72 -15.89 -3.90
N LYS A 36 -3.53 -15.15 -5.01
CA LYS A 36 -2.90 -15.72 -6.22
C LYS A 36 -1.42 -16.00 -6.00
N ASP A 37 -0.77 -15.20 -5.15
CA ASP A 37 0.65 -15.29 -4.83
C ASP A 37 0.94 -16.28 -3.68
N VAL A 38 -0.05 -16.51 -2.80
CA VAL A 38 0.01 -17.39 -1.59
C VAL A 38 0.18 -18.90 -1.89
N LYS A 39 0.43 -19.32 -3.14
CA LYS A 39 0.66 -20.74 -3.50
C LYS A 39 1.79 -21.42 -2.70
N THR A 40 2.64 -20.68 -1.99
CA THR A 40 3.80 -21.17 -1.23
C THR A 40 3.60 -21.28 0.29
N GLY A 41 2.37 -21.16 0.80
CA GLY A 41 2.00 -21.61 2.16
C GLY A 41 2.57 -20.81 3.34
N ARG A 42 3.25 -19.68 3.10
CA ARG A 42 3.83 -18.82 4.16
C ARG A 42 2.97 -17.62 4.56
N ASP A 43 2.05 -17.17 3.70
CA ASP A 43 1.35 -15.89 3.87
C ASP A 43 -0.05 -15.97 4.52
N ASN A 44 -0.45 -17.15 5.01
CA ASN A 44 -1.76 -17.32 5.65
C ASN A 44 -1.91 -16.45 6.91
N GLN A 45 -0.81 -16.21 7.64
CA GLN A 45 -0.84 -15.37 8.85
C GLN A 45 -1.12 -13.90 8.52
N TYR A 46 -0.61 -13.39 7.39
CA TYR A 46 -0.86 -12.03 6.96
C TYR A 46 -2.30 -11.85 6.49
N VAL A 47 -2.84 -12.76 5.68
CA VAL A 47 -4.26 -12.71 5.24
C VAL A 47 -5.23 -12.77 6.42
N MET A 48 -4.93 -13.59 7.43
CA MET A 48 -5.75 -13.72 8.63
C MET A 48 -5.77 -12.44 9.48
N SER A 49 -4.74 -11.60 9.40
CA SER A 49 -4.72 -10.31 10.12
C SER A 49 -5.79 -9.33 9.63
N PHE A 50 -6.31 -9.51 8.41
CA PHE A 50 -7.39 -8.69 7.85
C PHE A 50 -8.79 -9.19 8.25
N LYS A 51 -8.92 -10.30 8.99
CA LYS A 51 -10.23 -10.85 9.35
C LYS A 51 -11.06 -9.82 10.13
N CYS A 52 -12.23 -9.49 9.58
CA CYS A 52 -13.18 -8.55 10.19
C CYS A 52 -14.49 -9.21 10.62
N GLY A 53 -14.76 -10.47 10.25
CA GLY A 53 -16.00 -11.13 10.65
C GLY A 53 -16.30 -12.40 9.86
N ALA A 54 -17.56 -12.80 9.92
CA ALA A 54 -18.10 -13.90 9.11
C ALA A 54 -19.52 -13.57 8.64
N GLU A 55 -19.88 -14.04 7.45
CA GLU A 55 -21.22 -13.85 6.90
C GLU A 55 -22.28 -14.64 7.69
N SER A 56 -23.37 -13.96 8.05
CA SER A 56 -24.48 -14.56 8.79
C SER A 56 -25.18 -15.61 7.92
N GLY A 57 -25.12 -16.87 8.33
CA GLY A 57 -25.76 -18.01 7.66
C GLY A 57 -24.80 -18.97 6.95
N THR A 58 -23.70 -18.49 6.36
CA THR A 58 -22.78 -19.32 5.55
C THR A 58 -21.41 -19.55 6.19
N LYS A 59 -21.10 -18.87 7.31
CA LYS A 59 -19.79 -18.89 8.00
C LYS A 59 -18.60 -18.51 7.10
N LYS A 60 -18.83 -17.89 5.94
CA LYS A 60 -17.75 -17.45 5.06
C LYS A 60 -16.92 -16.35 5.73
N PRO A 61 -15.58 -16.41 5.69
CA PRO A 61 -14.74 -15.40 6.32
C PRO A 61 -14.86 -14.06 5.59
N LEU A 62 -14.95 -12.99 6.37
CA LEU A 62 -14.90 -11.61 5.89
C LEU A 62 -13.54 -11.00 6.24
N VAL A 63 -13.03 -10.17 5.34
CA VAL A 63 -11.79 -9.43 5.48
C VAL A 63 -12.02 -7.94 5.30
N CYS A 64 -11.27 -7.12 6.05
CA CYS A 64 -11.29 -5.69 5.92
C CYS A 64 -10.58 -5.30 4.63
N CYS A 65 -11.35 -5.05 3.58
CA CYS A 65 -10.80 -4.64 2.30
C CYS A 65 -10.50 -3.15 2.33
N PRO A 66 -9.25 -2.71 2.09
CA PRO A 66 -8.94 -1.29 2.05
C PRO A 66 -9.79 -0.60 0.99
N GLU A 67 -10.49 0.45 1.38
CA GLU A 67 -11.00 1.42 0.43
C GLU A 67 -9.79 2.30 0.12
N LEU A 68 -9.03 1.90 -0.89
CA LEU A 68 -8.06 2.80 -1.50
C LEU A 68 -8.88 4.00 -1.94
N ALA A 69 -8.78 5.09 -1.17
CA ALA A 69 -9.34 6.36 -1.55
C ALA A 69 -8.65 6.73 -2.86
N SER A 70 -9.31 6.41 -3.97
CA SER A 70 -8.96 6.81 -5.34
C SER A 70 -9.07 8.33 -5.54
N SER A 71 -8.99 9.11 -4.45
CA SER A 71 -9.00 10.57 -4.48
C SER A 71 -7.60 11.17 -4.51
N GLN A 72 -6.54 10.35 -4.53
CA GLN A 72 -5.18 10.83 -4.81
C GLN A 72 -4.74 10.19 -6.13
N GLN A 73 -4.76 10.99 -7.21
CA GLN A 73 -4.10 10.64 -8.46
C GLN A 73 -2.63 10.31 -8.15
N CYS A 74 -2.19 9.09 -8.43
CA CYS A 74 -0.81 8.66 -8.24
C CYS A 74 -0.23 8.19 -9.57
N GLY A 75 1.07 8.39 -9.80
CA GLY A 75 1.78 7.76 -10.92
C GLY A 75 1.29 8.18 -12.31
N SER A 76 0.65 9.34 -12.46
CA SER A 76 0.06 9.77 -13.74
C SER A 76 1.14 10.29 -14.71
N LEU A 77 1.90 9.38 -15.28
CA LEU A 77 2.78 9.63 -16.43
C LEU A 77 2.54 8.57 -17.50
N THR A 78 2.46 9.01 -18.75
CA THR A 78 2.60 8.13 -19.92
C THR A 78 4.08 7.80 -20.08
N MET A 79 4.51 6.70 -19.48
CA MET A 79 5.86 6.17 -19.67
C MET A 79 5.97 5.61 -21.10
N SER A 80 6.97 6.06 -21.85
CA SER A 80 7.49 5.34 -23.00
C SER A 80 8.51 4.31 -22.52
N ASP A 81 8.67 3.18 -23.20
CA ASP A 81 9.65 2.15 -22.83
C ASP A 81 11.08 2.69 -22.74
N ASN A 82 11.92 2.01 -21.95
CA ASN A 82 13.38 2.18 -21.75
C ASN A 82 14.00 3.56 -22.02
N ILE A 83 14.54 4.18 -20.97
CA ILE A 83 15.42 5.34 -21.09
C ILE A 83 16.72 4.94 -21.81
N VAL A 84 16.93 5.37 -23.05
CA VAL A 84 18.20 5.23 -23.78
C VAL A 84 18.64 6.61 -24.24
N GLY A 85 19.80 7.08 -23.76
CA GLY A 85 20.30 8.42 -24.07
C GLY A 85 19.44 9.55 -23.50
N GLY A 86 18.97 9.39 -22.25
CA GLY A 86 18.04 10.31 -21.60
C GLY A 86 18.53 11.75 -21.51
N GLU A 87 17.58 12.65 -21.28
CA GLU A 87 17.78 14.08 -21.10
C GLU A 87 17.43 14.52 -19.68
N GLU A 88 17.77 15.77 -19.33
CA GLU A 88 17.37 16.35 -18.04
C GLU A 88 15.85 16.51 -17.99
N THR A 89 15.25 16.12 -16.86
CA THR A 89 13.80 16.11 -16.70
C THR A 89 13.23 17.53 -16.53
N GLU A 90 12.02 17.76 -16.99
CA GLU A 90 11.30 19.02 -16.72
C GLU A 90 10.94 19.15 -15.23
N LEU A 91 10.65 20.38 -14.80
CA LEU A 91 10.11 20.63 -13.47
C LEU A 91 8.77 19.89 -13.31
N ASP A 92 8.61 19.20 -12.18
CA ASP A 92 7.43 18.40 -11.84
C ASP A 92 7.14 17.22 -12.79
N GLU A 93 8.08 16.83 -13.66
CA GLU A 93 7.90 15.68 -14.55
C GLU A 93 7.75 14.37 -13.76
N TYR A 94 8.50 14.22 -12.67
CA TYR A 94 8.41 13.05 -11.77
C TYR A 94 8.12 13.50 -10.33
N PRO A 95 6.88 13.91 -10.03
CA PRO A 95 6.55 14.63 -8.79
C PRO A 95 6.65 13.77 -7.53
N TRP A 96 6.76 12.45 -7.67
CA TRP A 96 6.98 11.54 -6.56
C TRP A 96 8.45 11.36 -6.18
N VAL A 97 9.43 11.90 -6.94
CA VAL A 97 10.85 11.74 -6.63
C VAL A 97 11.18 12.50 -5.34
N ALA A 98 11.75 11.78 -4.36
CA ALA A 98 12.20 12.34 -3.09
C ALA A 98 13.72 12.23 -2.94
N ALA A 99 14.34 13.29 -2.43
CA ALA A 99 15.76 13.29 -2.07
C ALA A 99 15.92 13.23 -0.56
N LEU A 100 16.66 12.24 -0.05
CA LEU A 100 16.89 12.04 1.38
C LEU A 100 18.18 12.74 1.82
N ALA A 101 18.02 13.78 2.65
CA ALA A 101 19.13 14.54 3.23
C ALA A 101 19.51 13.99 4.61
N TYR A 102 20.80 13.75 4.81
CA TYR A 102 21.37 13.29 6.07
C TYR A 102 22.17 14.42 6.69
N SER A 103 21.79 14.81 7.91
CA SER A 103 22.50 15.84 8.65
C SER A 103 23.47 15.24 9.64
N ASN A 104 24.66 15.82 9.73
CA ASN A 104 25.65 15.51 10.77
C ASN A 104 25.74 16.61 11.85
N GLY A 105 24.74 17.50 11.91
CA GLY A 105 24.66 18.63 12.84
C GLY A 105 25.38 19.90 12.37
N ARG A 106 26.20 19.85 11.31
CA ARG A 106 26.83 21.04 10.69
C ARG A 106 26.45 21.21 9.22
N ASP A 107 26.37 20.10 8.50
CA ASP A 107 26.03 20.05 7.08
C ASP A 107 24.93 19.01 6.83
N SER A 108 24.24 19.15 5.70
CA SER A 108 23.28 18.17 5.18
C SER A 108 23.71 17.72 3.79
N LYS A 109 23.73 16.41 3.55
CA LYS A 109 24.07 15.83 2.23
C LYS A 109 22.95 14.91 1.76
N PHE A 110 22.57 15.05 0.49
CA PHE A 110 21.69 14.11 -0.19
C PHE A 110 22.48 12.87 -0.58
N GLN A 111 22.11 11.70 -0.04
CA GLN A 111 22.84 10.45 -0.26
C GLN A 111 21.95 9.30 -0.75
N CYS A 112 20.63 9.43 -0.60
CA CYS A 112 19.66 8.45 -1.07
C CYS A 112 18.47 9.13 -1.75
N GLY A 113 17.76 8.36 -2.58
CA GLY A 113 16.48 8.74 -3.14
C GLY A 113 15.31 8.00 -2.47
N GLY A 114 14.10 8.35 -2.88
CA GLY A 114 12.88 7.63 -2.52
C GLY A 114 11.72 8.04 -3.42
N SER A 115 10.56 7.43 -3.20
CA SER A 115 9.32 7.75 -3.90
C SER A 115 8.21 8.09 -2.91
N LEU A 116 7.52 9.21 -3.12
CA LEU A 116 6.32 9.58 -2.37
C LEU A 116 5.17 8.63 -2.75
N ILE A 117 4.65 7.90 -1.77
CA ILE A 117 3.56 6.93 -1.97
C ILE A 117 2.23 7.37 -1.33
N SER A 118 2.25 8.50 -0.60
CA SER A 118 1.09 9.13 0.05
C SER A 118 1.46 10.54 0.52
N ASP A 119 0.50 11.24 1.12
CA ASP A 119 0.66 12.56 1.74
C ASP A 119 1.77 12.64 2.83
N ARG A 120 2.17 11.51 3.41
CA ARG A 120 3.11 11.48 4.56
C ARG A 120 4.20 10.42 4.50
N TYR A 121 4.19 9.56 3.49
CA TYR A 121 5.13 8.43 3.43
C TYR A 121 5.94 8.44 2.13
N VAL A 122 7.26 8.33 2.31
CA VAL A 122 8.24 8.05 1.26
C VAL A 122 8.72 6.61 1.42
N VAL A 123 8.73 5.84 0.33
CA VAL A 123 9.36 4.52 0.27
C VAL A 123 10.81 4.67 -0.21
N THR A 124 11.73 3.94 0.42
CA THR A 124 13.16 3.92 0.07
C THR A 124 13.77 2.56 0.42
N ALA A 125 15.05 2.37 0.10
CA ALA A 125 15.79 1.18 0.45
C ALA A 125 16.17 1.17 1.94
N ALA A 126 16.12 0.00 2.57
CA ALA A 126 16.44 -0.14 4.00
C ALA A 126 17.87 0.29 4.36
N HIS A 127 18.84 0.10 3.44
CA HIS A 127 20.24 0.48 3.67
C HIS A 127 20.50 1.99 3.64
N CYS A 128 19.48 2.79 3.34
CA CYS A 128 19.55 4.24 3.40
C CYS A 128 19.45 4.78 4.84
N PHE A 129 19.27 3.94 5.87
CA PHE A 129 19.17 4.38 7.27
C PHE A 129 20.20 3.70 8.16
#